data_AF-A0A1C2DEH9-F1
#
_entry.id   AF-A0A1C2DEH9-F1
#
_cell.length_a   1.000
_cell.length_b   1.000
_cell.length_c   1.000
_cell.angle_alpha   90.00
_cell.angle_beta   90.00
_cell.angle_gamma   90.00
#
_symmetry.space_group_name_H-M   'P 1'
#
loop_
_entity.id
_entity.type
_entity.pdbx_description
1 polymer ?
#
loop_
_entity_poly.entity_id
_entity_poly.type
_entity_poly.pdbx_seq_one_letter_code
_entity_poly.pdbx_strand_id
1 'polypeptide(L)' 'MRLGDLPEWYRLGAMCSRCRHLGWLDRQRIERRFGKNRFVVTMEPLLRCTSCDNRYDNDFKIAKMRR' A
#
# COMPACT_ATOMS: atom_id res chain seq x y z
N MET A 1 5.59 10.69 1.58
CA MET A 1 6.67 9.69 1.79
C MET A 1 6.89 8.88 0.53
N ARG A 2 8.15 8.60 0.17
CA ARG A 2 8.48 7.74 -0.98
C ARG A 2 8.49 6.27 -0.56
N LEU A 3 8.31 5.38 -1.52
CA LEU A 3 8.25 3.95 -1.27
C LEU A 3 9.59 3.41 -0.73
N GLY A 4 10.72 3.88 -1.28
CA GLY A 4 12.06 3.47 -0.86
C GLY A 4 12.51 4.05 0.49
N ASP A 5 11.77 5.01 1.06
CA ASP A 5 12.05 5.56 2.38
C ASP A 5 11.53 4.63 3.50
N LEU A 6 10.70 3.62 3.18
CA LEU A 6 10.21 2.66 4.17
C LEU A 6 11.34 1.71 4.60
N PRO A 7 11.69 1.66 5.89
CA PRO A 7 12.59 0.65 6.41
C PRO A 7 12.02 -0.77 6.26
N GLU A 8 12.89 -1.78 6.15
CA GLU A 8 12.47 -3.19 5.97
C GLU A 8 11.57 -3.74 7.08
N TRP A 9 11.68 -3.20 8.30
CA TRP A 9 10.82 -3.59 9.42
C TRP A 9 9.39 -3.02 9.34
N TYR A 10 9.04 -2.29 8.28
CA TYR A 10 7.67 -1.86 8.02
C TYR A 10 7.04 -2.67 6.89
N ARG A 11 5.81 -3.12 7.13
CA ARG A 11 4.95 -3.68 6.08
C ARG A 11 4.06 -2.60 5.51
N LEU A 12 3.96 -2.57 4.19
CA LEU A 12 2.99 -1.78 3.46
C LEU A 12 1.72 -2.61 3.27
N GLY A 13 0.58 -2.02 3.56
CA GLY A 13 -0.74 -2.57 3.27
C GLY A 13 -1.64 -1.50 2.66
N ALA A 14 -2.84 -1.91 2.28
CA ALA A 14 -3.89 -1.02 1.85
C ALA A 14 -5.19 -1.39 2.56
N MET A 15 -5.95 -0.39 2.97
CA MET A 15 -7.25 -0.53 3.60
C MET A 15 -8.33 0.02 2.69
N CYS A 16 -9.36 -0.78 2.44
CA CYS A 16 -10.50 -0.32 1.68
C CYS A 16 -11.40 0.57 2.55
N SER A 17 -11.76 1.77 2.10
CA SER A 17 -12.75 2.62 2.78
C SER A 17 -14.14 1.99 2.86
N ARG A 18 -14.55 1.25 1.83
CA ARG A 18 -15.89 0.68 1.72
C ARG A 18 -16.12 -0.53 2.62
N CYS A 19 -15.23 -1.53 2.59
CA CYS A 19 -15.40 -2.77 3.35
C CYS A 19 -14.42 -2.93 4.52
N ARG A 20 -13.51 -1.95 4.73
CA ARG A 20 -12.45 -1.98 5.75
C ARG A 20 -11.51 -3.18 5.64
N HIS A 21 -11.48 -3.85 4.48
CA HIS A 21 -10.55 -4.95 4.22
C HIS A 21 -9.11 -4.43 4.19
N LEU A 22 -8.25 -4.99 5.04
CA LEU A 22 -6.82 -4.73 5.07
C LEU A 22 -6.08 -5.81 4.28
N GLY A 23 -5.49 -5.42 3.15
CA GLY A 23 -4.61 -6.28 2.36
C GLY A 23 -3.16 -5.88 2.53
N TRP A 24 -2.28 -6.83 2.82
CA TRP A 24 -0.83 -6.58 2.83
C TRP A 24 -0.30 -6.56 1.41
N LEU A 25 0.57 -5.61 1.12
CA LEU A 25 1.16 -5.40 -0.18
C LEU A 25 2.64 -5.78 -0.16
N ASP A 26 3.08 -6.43 -1.23
CA ASP A 26 4.50 -6.71 -1.44
C ASP A 26 5.21 -5.43 -1.92
N ARG A 27 5.97 -4.82 -1.00
CA ARG A 27 6.75 -3.60 -1.28
C ARG A 27 7.74 -3.83 -2.43
N GLN A 28 8.47 -4.94 -2.46
CA GLN A 28 9.47 -5.20 -3.50
C GLN A 28 8.81 -5.31 -4.89
N ARG A 29 7.61 -5.89 -4.96
CA ARG A 29 6.84 -5.96 -6.21
C ARG A 29 6.37 -4.59 -6.67
N ILE A 30 5.93 -3.73 -5.75
CA ILE A 30 5.52 -2.35 -6.05
C ILE A 30 6.73 -1.51 -6.48
N GLU A 31 7.86 -1.64 -5.79
CA GLU A 31 9.12 -0.95 -6.12
C GLU A 31 9.61 -1.32 -7.52
N ARG A 32 9.56 -2.61 -7.88
CA ARG A 32 9.93 -3.07 -9.23
C ARG A 32 9.00 -2.53 -10.30
N ARG A 33 7.71 -2.36 -10.00
CA ARG A 33 6.70 -1.90 -10.98
C ARG A 33 6.66 -0.38 -11.15
N PHE A 34 6.83 0.38 -10.07
CA PHE A 34 6.60 1.84 -10.06
C PHE A 34 7.85 2.66 -9.69
N GLY A 35 8.94 2.01 -9.31
CA GLY A 35 10.17 2.65 -8.88
C GLY A 35 10.15 3.06 -7.40
N LYS A 36 11.33 3.01 -6.77
CA LYS A 36 11.54 3.37 -5.35
C LYS A 36 11.29 4.85 -5.02
N ASN A 37 11.45 5.74 -5.99
CA ASN A 37 11.31 7.19 -5.79
C ASN A 37 9.86 7.69 -5.85
N ARG A 38 8.90 6.82 -6.15
CA ARG A 38 7.49 7.22 -6.25
C ARG A 38 6.88 7.43 -4.88
N PHE A 39 6.01 8.44 -4.76
CA PHE A 39 5.29 8.73 -3.53
C PHE A 39 4.12 7.76 -3.34
N VAL A 40 3.96 7.23 -2.13
CA VAL A 40 2.89 6.28 -1.79
C VAL A 40 1.50 6.86 -2.07
N VAL A 41 1.28 8.12 -1.68
CA VAL A 41 0.01 8.84 -1.90
C VAL A 41 -0.40 8.92 -3.37
N THR A 42 0.57 9.04 -4.29
CA THR A 42 0.28 9.08 -5.75
C THR A 42 -0.21 7.75 -6.31
N MET A 43 -0.12 6.67 -5.54
CA MET A 43 -0.54 5.33 -5.93
C MET A 43 -1.90 4.94 -5.32
N GLU A 44 -2.49 5.76 -4.45
CA GLU A 44 -3.79 5.48 -3.81
C GLU A 44 -4.90 5.26 -4.84
N PRO A 45 -4.99 6.04 -5.94
CA PRO A 45 -5.97 5.79 -7.01
C PRO A 45 -5.77 4.47 -7.76
N LEU A 46 -4.60 3.82 -7.62
CA LEU A 46 -4.30 2.53 -8.25
C LEU A 46 -4.75 1.35 -7.38
N LEU A 47 -5.16 1.61 -6.14
CA LEU A 47 -5.59 0.57 -5.21
C LEU A 47 -6.96 0.03 -5.62
N ARG A 48 -7.04 -1.29 -5.72
CA ARG A 48 -8.29 -2.02 -5.95
C ARG A 48 -8.48 -3.04 -4.83
N CYS A 49 -9.61 -2.96 -4.15
CA CYS A 49 -9.97 -3.94 -3.14
C CYS A 49 -10.28 -5.28 -3.80
N THR A 50 -9.62 -6.35 -3.36
CA THR A 50 -9.88 -7.72 -3.86
C THR A 50 -11.14 -8.34 -3.27
N SER A 51 -11.71 -7.78 -2.20
CA SER A 51 -12.91 -8.29 -1.54
C SER A 51 -14.21 -7.68 -2.09
N CYS A 52 -14.24 -6.39 -2.42
CA CYS A 52 -15.46 -5.69 -2.88
C CYS A 52 -15.30 -4.92 -4.19
N ASP A 53 -14.17 -5.07 -4.89
CA ASP A 53 -13.78 -4.36 -6.12
C ASP A 53 -13.74 -2.82 -6.02
N ASN A 54 -13.76 -2.25 -4.81
CA ASN A 54 -13.68 -0.81 -4.64
C ASN A 54 -12.34 -0.23 -5.12
N ARG A 55 -12.39 0.85 -5.91
CA ARG A 55 -11.23 1.53 -6.51
C ARG A 55 -11.06 2.99 -6.06
N TYR A 56 -11.95 3.46 -5.20
CA TYR A 56 -12.04 4.86 -4.80
C TYR A 56 -11.77 5.00 -3.30
N ASP A 57 -11.07 6.06 -2.89
CA ASP A 57 -10.81 6.37 -1.48
C ASP A 57 -10.20 5.20 -0.69
N ASN A 58 -9.35 4.40 -1.32
CA ASN A 58 -8.58 3.37 -0.61
C ASN A 58 -7.29 4.00 -0.08
N ASP A 59 -6.95 3.71 1.18
CA ASP A 59 -5.76 4.28 1.83
C ASP A 59 -4.64 3.25 1.89
N PHE A 60 -3.39 3.71 1.77
CA PHE A 60 -2.28 2.89 2.26
C PHE A 60 -2.23 2.88 3.78
N LYS A 61 -1.84 1.73 4.34
CA LYS A 61 -1.55 1.56 5.77
C LYS A 61 -0.13 1.04 5.92
N ILE A 62 0.53 1.50 6.96
CA ILE A 62 1.90 1.09 7.27
C ILE A 62 1.87 0.52 8.68
N ALA A 63 2.33 -0.71 8.82
CA ALA A 63 2.43 -1.36 10.11
C ALA A 63 3.88 -1.72 10.40
N LYS A 64 4.29 -1.48 11.65
CA LYS A 64 5.56 -1.99 12.16
C LYS A 64 5.44 -3.51 12.29
N MET A 65 6.36 -4.23 11.68
CA MET A 65 6.54 -5.65 11.93
C MET A 65 7.12 -5.75 13.35
N ARG A 66 6.30 -6.17 14.33
CA ARG A 66 6.83 -6.48 15.67
C ARG A 66 7.75 -7.70 15.51
N ARG A 67 9.01 -7.50 15.89
CA ARG A 67 10.04 -8.54 15.97
C ARG A 67 9.73 -9.50 17.11
#